data_AF-A0A2X3CCW2-F1
#
_entry.id   AF-A0A2X3CCW2-F1
#
_cell.length_a   1.000
_cell.length_b   1.000
_cell.length_c   1.000
_cell.angle_alpha   90.00
_cell.angle_beta   90.00
_cell.angle_gamma   90.00
#
_symmetry.space_group_name_H-M   'P 1'
#
loop_
_entity.id
_entity.type
_entity.pdbx_description
1 polymer ?
#
loop_
_entity_poly.entity_id
_entity_poly.type
_entity_poly.pdbx_seq_one_letter_code
_entity_poly.pdbx_strand_id
1 'polypeptide(L)'
;MEEIFALSDAITVFKDGRYVCTFDDMPSVSHDALVQAMVGRNLGDIYGWKPRPYGEERLRLEKVKAPGVRTPVSLSVRSGEIVGLFGLVVPGAAN
;
A
#
# COMPACT_ATOMS: atom_id res chain seq x y z
N MET A 1 -4.53 8.64 3.91
CA MET A 1 -3.71 9.41 4.87
C MET A 1 -3.49 10.84 4.40
N GLU A 2 -3.39 11.09 3.10
CA GLU A 2 -3.35 12.46 2.55
C GLU A 2 -4.45 13.37 3.10
N GLU A 3 -5.68 12.88 3.20
CA GLU A 3 -6.81 13.65 3.73
C GLU A 3 -6.60 14.12 5.17
N ILE A 4 -5.93 13.32 6.01
CA ILE A 4 -5.62 13.71 7.40
C ILE A 4 -4.66 14.88 7.42
N PHE A 5 -3.62 14.86 6.58
CA PHE A 5 -2.66 15.96 6.46
C PHE A 5 -3.27 17.21 5.79
N ALA A 6 -4.22 17.03 4.89
CA ALA A 6 -4.86 18.12 4.17
C ALA A 6 -5.90 18.88 5.01
N LEU A 7 -6.53 18.21 5.99
CA LEU A 7 -7.69 18.74 6.71
C LEU A 7 -7.45 19.03 8.20
N SER A 8 -6.38 18.51 8.79
CA SER A 8 -6.16 18.61 10.24
C SER A 8 -5.21 19.75 10.58
N ASP A 9 -5.56 20.53 11.59
CA ASP A 9 -4.66 21.52 12.21
C ASP A 9 -3.74 20.91 13.28
N ALA A 10 -4.18 19.80 13.89
CA ALA A 10 -3.42 19.03 14.86
C ALA A 10 -3.86 17.57 14.88
N ILE A 11 -2.96 16.66 15.26
CA ILE A 11 -3.23 15.22 15.36
C ILE A 11 -2.78 14.72 16.72
N THR A 12 -3.68 14.08 17.48
CA THR A 12 -3.32 13.39 18.72
C THR A 12 -3.40 11.89 18.53
N VAL A 13 -2.31 11.18 18.82
CA VAL A 13 -2.20 9.74 18.65
C VAL A 13 -2.37 9.05 20.00
N PHE A 14 -3.31 8.10 20.04
CA PHE A 14 -3.48 7.15 21.13
C PHE A 14 -3.16 5.75 20.62
N LYS A 15 -2.46 4.96 21.44
CA LYS A 15 -2.16 3.56 21.16
C LYS A 15 -2.33 2.74 22.44
N ASP A 16 -2.97 1.57 22.33
CA ASP A 16 -3.24 0.66 23.45
C ASP A 16 -3.90 1.37 24.65
N GLY A 17 -4.81 2.30 24.36
CA GLY A 17 -5.51 3.12 25.35
C GLY A 17 -4.65 4.20 26.03
N ARG A 18 -3.43 4.43 25.55
CA ARG A 18 -2.48 5.40 26.12
C ARG A 18 -2.19 6.53 25.13
N TYR A 19 -1.98 7.72 25.67
CA TYR A 19 -1.48 8.86 24.93
C TYR A 19 -0.05 8.58 24.44
N VAL A 20 0.20 8.87 23.16
CA VAL A 20 1.53 8.72 22.55
C VAL A 20 2.16 10.10 22.35
N CYS A 21 1.52 10.94 21.52
CA CYS A 21 1.96 12.30 21.25
C CYS A 21 0.82 13.12 20.63
N THR A 22 1.00 14.45 20.62
CA THR A 22 0.24 15.39 19.82
C THR A 22 1.19 16.06 18.84
N PHE A 23 0.79 16.13 17.58
CA PHE A 23 1.39 16.96 16.56
C PHE A 23 0.54 18.21 16.39
N ASP A 24 1.11 19.37 16.71
CA ASP A 24 0.47 20.70 16.67
C ASP A 24 1.10 21.64 15.62
N ASP A 25 2.23 21.23 15.03
CA ASP A 25 2.87 21.89 13.88
C ASP A 25 2.81 20.99 12.64
N MET A 26 1.63 20.88 12.04
CA MET A 26 1.37 19.98 10.90
C MET A 26 2.34 20.10 9.72
N PRO A 27 2.84 21.30 9.34
CA PRO A 27 3.85 21.43 8.29
C PRO A 27 5.17 20.70 8.54
N SER A 28 5.54 20.43 9.80
CA SER A 28 6.77 19.71 10.14
C SER A 28 6.56 18.20 10.36
N VAL A 29 5.30 17.74 10.31
CA VAL A 29 4.95 16.33 10.51
C VAL A 29 5.17 15.55 9.21
N SER A 30 6.07 14.57 9.25
CA SER A 30 6.22 13.63 8.14
C SER A 30 5.21 12.48 8.23
N HIS A 31 4.88 11.90 7.08
CA HIS A 31 4.05 10.71 6.98
C HIS A 31 4.59 9.57 7.86
N ASP A 32 5.88 9.29 7.76
CA ASP A 32 6.52 8.20 8.50
C ASP A 32 6.48 8.42 10.00
N ALA A 33 6.66 9.66 10.47
CA ALA A 33 6.60 10.00 11.90
C ALA A 33 5.20 9.76 12.47
N LEU A 34 4.15 10.17 11.73
CA LEU A 34 2.77 9.92 12.13
C LEU A 34 2.47 8.42 12.17
N VAL A 35 2.84 7.67 11.14
CA VAL A 35 2.61 6.22 11.09
C VAL A 35 3.37 5.50 12.21
N GLN A 36 4.60 5.91 12.48
CA GLN A 36 5.39 5.36 13.57
C GLN A 36 4.74 5.62 14.93
N ALA A 37 4.17 6.80 15.16
CA ALA A 37 3.40 7.09 16.38
C ALA A 37 2.15 6.19 16.49
N MET A 38 1.45 5.94 15.38
CA MET A 38 0.25 5.09 15.35
C MET A 38 0.56 3.61 15.61
N VAL A 39 1.63 3.08 15.01
CA VAL A 39 1.97 1.65 15.06
C VAL A 39 2.93 1.32 16.21
N GLY A 40 3.66 2.33 16.71
CA GLY A 40 4.62 2.23 17.81
C GLY A 40 5.81 1.30 17.56
N ARG A 41 6.20 1.12 16.29
CA ARG A 41 7.39 0.36 15.83
C ARG A 41 7.93 1.02 14.56
N ASN A 42 9.23 0.84 14.27
CA ASN A 42 9.81 1.28 13.00
C ASN A 42 9.14 0.56 11.83
N LEU A 43 8.84 1.29 10.75
CA LEU A 43 8.10 0.78 9.60
C LEU A 43 8.77 -0.46 8.97
N GLY A 44 10.10 -0.52 9.02
CA GLY A 44 10.90 -1.62 8.50
C GLY A 44 10.64 -2.98 9.15
N ASP A 45 10.15 -3.02 10.40
CA ASP A 45 9.91 -4.27 11.14
C ASP A 45 8.52 -4.87 10.89
N ILE A 46 7.63 -4.17 10.18
CA ILE A 46 6.22 -4.57 10.09
C ILE A 46 6.03 -5.83 9.22
N TYR A 47 6.88 -6.03 8.21
CA TYR A 47 6.63 -7.06 7.20
C TYR A 47 7.71 -8.14 7.08
N GLY A 48 8.83 -8.02 7.80
CA GLY A 48 9.90 -9.03 7.80
C GLY A 48 10.35 -9.46 6.40
N TRP A 49 10.18 -8.57 5.41
CA TRP A 49 10.41 -8.91 4.02
C TRP A 49 11.90 -9.15 3.80
N LYS A 50 12.23 -10.23 3.09
CA LYS A 50 13.59 -10.56 2.70
C LYS A 50 13.61 -10.87 1.20
N PRO A 51 14.63 -10.39 0.46
CA PRO A 51 14.85 -10.79 -0.91
C PRO A 51 14.99 -12.31 -0.98
N ARG A 52 14.40 -12.92 -2.00
CA ARG A 52 14.48 -14.36 -2.28
C ARG A 52 14.59 -14.59 -3.78
N PRO A 53 15.41 -15.55 -4.24
CA PRO A 53 15.52 -15.85 -5.65
C PRO A 53 14.18 -16.39 -6.18
N TYR A 54 13.76 -15.90 -7.34
CA TYR A 54 12.59 -16.43 -8.02
C TYR A 54 12.93 -17.76 -8.70
N GLY A 55 12.04 -18.74 -8.57
CA GLY A 55 12.19 -20.03 -9.23
C GLY A 55 11.58 -20.06 -10.63
N GLU A 56 11.19 -21.25 -11.06
CA GLU A 56 10.57 -21.48 -12.38
C GLU A 56 9.25 -20.72 -12.55
N GLU A 57 8.88 -20.46 -13.80
CA GLU A 57 7.57 -19.91 -14.13
C GLU A 57 6.45 -20.86 -13.69
N ARG A 58 5.44 -20.31 -13.01
CA ARG A 58 4.31 -21.06 -12.48
C ARG A 58 2.98 -20.67 -13.11
N LEU A 59 2.88 -19.46 -13.65
CA LEU A 59 1.73 -18.97 -14.38
C LEU A 59 2.20 -18.22 -15.63
N ARG A 60 1.58 -18.52 -16.76
CA ARG A 60 1.74 -17.76 -18.00
C ARG A 60 0.37 -17.44 -18.59
N LEU A 61 0.17 -16.16 -18.87
CA LEU A 61 -0.95 -15.63 -19.63
C LEU A 61 -0.40 -15.06 -20.94
N GLU A 62 -0.97 -15.47 -22.06
CA GLU A 62 -0.59 -14.97 -23.38
C GLU A 62 -1.79 -14.33 -24.07
N LYS A 63 -1.72 -13.01 -24.29
CA LYS A 63 -2.72 -12.22 -25.02
C LYS A 63 -4.16 -12.51 -24.55
N VAL A 64 -4.35 -12.66 -23.24
CA VAL A 64 -5.64 -12.96 -22.63
C VAL A 64 -6.56 -11.76 -22.78
N LYS A 65 -7.80 -12.03 -23.21
CA LYS A 65 -8.90 -11.07 -23.25
C LYS A 65 -9.93 -11.46 -22.20
N ALA A 66 -10.49 -10.48 -21.50
CA ALA A 66 -11.57 -10.69 -20.54
C ALA A 66 -12.52 -9.49 -20.58
N PRO A 67 -13.78 -9.64 -20.14
CA PRO A 67 -14.68 -8.51 -19.95
C PRO A 67 -14.01 -7.42 -19.08
N GLY A 68 -14.09 -6.16 -19.52
CA GLY A 68 -13.43 -5.02 -18.86
C GLY A 68 -11.95 -4.82 -19.18
N VAL A 69 -11.29 -5.76 -19.87
CA VAL A 69 -9.88 -5.63 -20.29
C VAL A 69 -9.82 -5.07 -21.71
N ARG A 70 -9.43 -3.78 -21.83
CA ARG A 70 -9.43 -3.04 -23.09
C ARG A 70 -8.43 -3.56 -24.12
N THR A 71 -7.27 -4.04 -23.69
CA THR A 71 -6.20 -4.57 -24.55
C THR A 71 -5.76 -5.93 -24.05
N PRO A 72 -5.46 -6.90 -24.95
CA PRO A 72 -5.00 -8.22 -24.53
C PRO A 72 -3.79 -8.14 -23.60
N VAL A 73 -3.81 -8.89 -22.50
CA VAL A 73 -2.75 -8.86 -21.49
C VAL A 73 -1.93 -10.15 -21.55
N SER A 74 -0.61 -9.99 -21.46
CA SER A 74 0.32 -11.10 -21.23
C SER A 74 1.03 -10.89 -19.89
N LEU A 75 1.15 -11.95 -19.09
CA LEU A 75 1.76 -11.94 -17.76
C LEU A 75 2.47 -13.27 -17.53
N SER A 76 3.63 -13.22 -16.87
CA SER A 76 4.31 -14.39 -16.34
C SER A 76 4.53 -14.19 -14.85
N VAL A 77 4.32 -15.24 -14.05
CA VAL A 77 4.57 -15.23 -12.60
C VAL A 77 5.46 -16.40 -12.23
N ARG A 78 6.53 -16.13 -11.50
CA ARG A 78 7.54 -17.10 -11.10
C ARG A 78 7.32 -17.62 -9.68
N SER A 79 7.91 -18.77 -9.38
CA SER A 79 7.86 -19.36 -8.03
C SER A 79 8.48 -18.41 -7.01
N GLY A 80 7.76 -18.15 -5.91
CA GLY A 80 8.19 -17.27 -4.82
C GLY A 80 7.96 -15.78 -5.06
N GLU A 81 7.50 -15.40 -6.26
CA GLU A 81 7.11 -14.04 -6.61
C GLU A 81 5.76 -13.68 -5.98
N ILE A 82 5.66 -12.47 -5.42
CA ILE A 82 4.38 -11.90 -4.96
C ILE A 82 3.97 -10.85 -5.99
N VAL A 83 2.95 -11.15 -6.78
CA VAL A 83 2.43 -10.24 -7.82
C VAL A 83 1.11 -9.64 -7.35
N GLY A 84 1.03 -8.31 -7.36
CA GLY A 84 -0.20 -7.56 -7.10
C GLY A 84 -0.74 -6.96 -8.39
N LEU A 85 -2.01 -7.23 -8.70
CA LEU A 85 -2.73 -6.57 -9.78
C LEU A 85 -3.66 -5.53 -9.17
N PHE A 86 -3.47 -4.27 -9.56
CA PHE A 86 -4.26 -3.15 -9.05
C PHE A 86 -4.88 -2.41 -10.22
N GLY A 87 -6.10 -1.91 -10.03
CA GLY A 87 -6.82 -1.13 -11.03
C GLY A 87 -7.57 0.01 -10.36
N LEU A 88 -7.63 1.15 -11.05
CA LEU A 88 -8.44 2.28 -10.63
C LEU A 88 -9.90 2.03 -11.03
N VAL A 89 -10.81 2.06 -10.06
CA VAL A 89 -12.25 2.06 -10.33
C VAL A 89 -12.67 3.51 -10.62
N VAL A 90 -13.04 3.79 -11.87
CA VAL A 90 -13.59 5.10 -12.26
C VAL A 90 -15.11 4.94 -12.41
N PRO A 91 -15.95 5.82 -11.82
CA PRO A 91 -17.39 5.79 -12.04
C PRO A 91 -17.71 5.80 -13.54
N GLY A 92 -18.47 4.81 -14.01
CA GLY A 92 -18.85 4.67 -15.43
C GLY A 92 -17.92 3.82 -16.30
N ALA A 93 -16.83 3.26 -15.76
CA ALA A 93 -15.94 2.35 -16.51
C ALA A 93 -16.48 0.91 -16.67
N ALA A 94 -17.54 0.57 -15.94
CA ALA A 94 -18.24 -0.71 -16.04
C ALA A 94 -19.46 -0.57 -16.96
N ASN A 95 -19.22 -0.48 -18.26
CA ASN A 95 -20.20 -0.74 -19.33
C ASN A 95 -19.47 -1.30 -20.54
#